data_AF-A0AAW2GRR8-F1
#
_entry.id   AF-A0AAW2GRR8-F1
#
_cell.length_a   1.000
_cell.length_b   1.000
_cell.length_c   1.000
_cell.angle_alpha   90.00
_cell.angle_beta   90.00
_cell.angle_gamma   90.00
#
_symmetry.space_group_name_H-M   'P 1'
#
loop_
_entity.id
_entity.type
_entity.pdbx_description
1 polymer ?
#
loop_
_entity_poly.entity_id
_entity_poly.type
_entity_poly.pdbx_seq_one_letter_code
_entity_poly.pdbx_strand_id
1 'polypeptide(L)'
;MSWNDDISYAFTLHKFVALPIGVWPLQKYDIFSRMRSVVCGLSLSAMMIVLILEVTCGDNSMYTKLDAIMLLTCNLVSVLKLLFYHLYADNLIHNFSSAVDDYLAIDTEKKRAIMRRHAFLGKIICYNVVFPAYVASTIFMIMPLITSNESAQVNISIKNPAENLAFPMMWTLRDFHISQNSYIWISIVQYILLMLNSSCNCGNKLIIDIKKKSVYLLLLLN
;
A
#
# COMPACT_ATOMS: atom_id res chain seq x y z
N MET A 1 21.52 -18.64 -3.70
CA MET A 1 20.78 -18.69 -2.41
C MET A 1 19.98 -19.96 -2.38
N SER A 2 20.33 -20.93 -1.53
CA SER A 2 19.45 -22.09 -1.29
C SER A 2 18.23 -21.61 -0.51
N TRP A 3 17.04 -21.88 -1.03
CA TRP A 3 15.80 -21.38 -0.45
C TRP A 3 15.17 -22.50 0.37
N ASN A 4 15.13 -22.35 1.70
CA ASN A 4 14.58 -23.35 2.62
C ASN A 4 13.12 -23.02 2.96
N ASP A 5 12.33 -24.03 3.37
CA ASP A 5 10.91 -23.88 3.71
C ASP A 5 10.67 -22.87 4.84
N ASP A 6 11.62 -22.74 5.76
CA ASP A 6 11.57 -21.77 6.85
C ASP A 6 11.68 -20.31 6.34
N ILE A 7 12.52 -20.08 5.32
CA ILE A 7 12.69 -18.78 4.66
C ILE A 7 11.42 -18.45 3.88
N SER A 8 10.93 -19.41 3.08
CA SER A 8 9.62 -19.29 2.40
C SER A 8 8.54 -18.91 3.39
N TYR A 9 8.45 -19.63 4.50
CA TYR A 9 7.44 -19.38 5.51
C TYR A 9 7.55 -17.96 6.05
N ALA A 10 8.72 -17.49 6.49
CA ALA A 10 8.86 -16.17 7.10
C ALA A 10 8.55 -15.01 6.13
N PHE A 11 8.99 -15.12 4.88
CA PHE A 11 9.02 -14.01 3.93
C PHE A 11 7.82 -13.95 2.97
N THR A 12 7.01 -15.00 2.85
CA THR A 12 5.90 -15.06 1.86
C THR A 12 4.93 -13.88 1.97
N LEU A 13 4.48 -13.54 3.18
CA LEU A 13 3.51 -12.45 3.37
C LEU A 13 4.12 -11.08 3.03
N HIS A 14 5.37 -10.86 3.42
CA HIS A 14 6.12 -9.65 3.08
C HIS A 14 6.31 -9.53 1.57
N LYS A 15 6.63 -10.63 0.90
CA LYS A 15 6.74 -10.70 -0.55
C LYS A 15 5.40 -10.36 -1.22
N PHE A 16 4.29 -10.88 -0.72
CA PHE A 16 2.96 -10.61 -1.27
C PHE A 16 2.59 -9.12 -1.20
N VAL A 17 2.96 -8.40 -0.15
CA VAL A 17 2.66 -6.95 -0.01
C VAL A 17 3.66 -6.10 -0.82
N ALA A 18 4.95 -6.43 -0.77
CA ALA A 18 6.00 -5.63 -1.38
C ALA A 18 6.12 -5.80 -2.90
N LEU A 19 5.77 -7.00 -3.42
CA LEU A 19 5.85 -7.30 -4.85
C LEU A 19 4.97 -6.34 -5.68
N PRO A 20 3.66 -6.16 -5.37
CA PRO A 20 2.97 -4.88 -5.26
C PRO A 20 3.54 -3.67 -5.95
N ILE A 21 4.55 -3.19 -5.26
CA ILE A 21 5.07 -1.85 -5.27
C ILE A 21 6.43 -1.87 -5.98
N GLY A 22 6.97 -3.05 -6.31
CA GLY A 22 8.30 -3.22 -6.88
C GLY A 22 9.43 -3.05 -5.84
N VAL A 23 9.10 -3.16 -4.55
CA VAL A 23 10.02 -2.93 -3.41
C VAL A 23 10.39 -4.22 -2.68
N TRP A 24 10.37 -5.36 -3.37
CA TRP A 24 10.80 -6.62 -2.78
C TRP A 24 12.33 -6.71 -2.79
N PRO A 25 13.02 -6.67 -1.62
CA PRO A 25 14.48 -6.50 -1.56
C PRO A 25 15.27 -7.75 -1.95
N LEU A 26 14.69 -8.94 -1.73
CA LEU A 26 15.34 -10.22 -2.04
C LEU A 26 15.10 -10.69 -3.48
N GLN A 27 14.47 -9.87 -4.34
CA GLN A 27 14.42 -10.16 -5.76
C GLN A 27 15.79 -9.90 -6.36
N LYS A 28 16.21 -10.73 -7.33
CA LYS A 28 17.30 -10.33 -8.23
C LYS A 28 16.84 -9.02 -8.89
N TYR A 29 17.56 -7.92 -8.67
CA TYR A 29 17.18 -6.60 -9.20
C TYR A 29 17.17 -6.65 -10.72
N ASP A 30 15.99 -6.93 -11.26
CA ASP A 30 15.71 -6.95 -12.68
C ASP A 30 15.09 -5.61 -13.07
N ILE A 31 15.32 -5.17 -14.31
CA ILE A 31 14.82 -3.90 -14.87
C ILE A 31 13.30 -3.81 -14.64
N PHE A 32 12.61 -4.94 -14.72
CA PHE A 32 11.17 -5.06 -14.49
C PHE A 32 10.71 -4.63 -13.09
N SER A 33 11.46 -4.97 -12.02
CA SER A 33 11.10 -4.59 -10.65
C SER A 33 11.24 -3.08 -10.44
N ARG A 34 12.29 -2.49 -11.00
CA ARG A 34 12.52 -1.05 -10.96
C ARG A 34 11.45 -0.29 -11.74
N MET A 35 11.10 -0.75 -12.94
CA MET A 35 10.03 -0.17 -13.75
C MET A 35 8.70 -0.17 -13.00
N ARG A 36 8.34 -1.28 -12.36
CA ARG A 36 7.12 -1.37 -11.53
C ARG A 36 7.09 -0.34 -10.41
N SER A 37 8.22 -0.13 -9.74
CA SER A 37 8.30 0.82 -8.64
C SER A 37 8.23 2.28 -9.10
N VAL A 38 8.85 2.59 -10.24
CA VAL A 38 8.75 3.92 -10.87
C VAL A 38 7.31 4.20 -11.31
N VAL A 39 6.65 3.24 -11.98
CA VAL A 39 5.24 3.38 -12.39
C VAL A 39 4.33 3.58 -11.17
N CYS A 40 4.54 2.80 -10.10
CA CYS A 40 3.81 2.96 -8.84
C CYS A 40 4.02 4.38 -8.26
N GLY A 41 5.27 4.84 -8.16
CA GLY A 41 5.60 6.17 -7.66
C GLY A 41 4.94 7.29 -8.47
N LEU A 42 5.08 7.27 -9.80
CA LEU A 42 4.46 8.24 -10.69
C LEU A 42 2.94 8.26 -10.55
N SER A 43 2.32 7.08 -10.42
CA SER A 43 0.86 6.96 -10.27
C SER A 43 0.35 7.52 -8.94
N LEU A 44 1.08 7.29 -7.84
CA LEU A 44 0.77 7.87 -6.52
C LEU A 44 0.97 9.38 -6.51
N SER A 45 2.03 9.88 -7.16
CA SER A 45 2.25 11.33 -7.33
C SER A 45 1.15 11.99 -8.17
N ALA A 46 0.70 11.36 -9.25
CA ALA A 46 -0.44 11.84 -10.03
C ALA A 46 -1.72 11.91 -9.18
N MET A 47 -2.02 10.87 -8.41
CA MET A 47 -3.13 10.86 -7.45
C MET A 47 -3.01 11.99 -6.41
N MET A 48 -1.80 12.28 -5.94
CA MET A 48 -1.55 13.37 -5.01
C MET A 48 -1.84 14.74 -5.64
N ILE A 49 -1.44 14.98 -6.89
CA ILE A 49 -1.74 16.22 -7.61
C ILE A 49 -3.25 16.42 -7.76
N VAL A 50 -3.98 15.36 -8.15
CA VAL A 50 -5.43 15.42 -8.30
C VAL A 50 -6.13 15.75 -6.98
N LEU A 51 -5.68 15.17 -5.85
CA LEU A 51 -6.20 15.53 -4.52
C LEU A 51 -5.99 17.00 -4.18
N ILE A 52 -4.81 17.54 -4.50
CA ILE A 52 -4.51 18.95 -4.22
C ILE A 52 -5.44 19.85 -5.03
N LEU A 53 -5.62 19.56 -6.32
CA LEU A 53 -6.55 20.30 -7.18
C LEU A 53 -7.99 20.23 -6.64
N GLU A 54 -8.43 19.04 -6.22
CA GLU A 54 -9.77 18.87 -5.67
C GLU A 54 -9.98 19.65 -4.35
N VAL A 55 -9.00 19.63 -3.45
CA VAL A 55 -9.09 20.34 -2.17
C VAL A 55 -9.06 21.86 -2.37
N THR A 56 -8.26 22.34 -3.32
CA THR A 56 -8.04 23.79 -3.55
C THR A 56 -9.10 24.41 -4.45
N CYS A 57 -9.49 23.75 -5.54
CA CYS A 57 -10.41 24.27 -6.55
C CYS A 57 -11.83 23.71 -6.42
N GLY A 58 -12.02 22.59 -5.72
CA GLY A 58 -13.32 21.97 -5.55
C GLY A 58 -14.24 22.74 -4.60
N ASP A 59 -15.50 22.86 -4.99
CA ASP A 59 -16.57 23.42 -4.17
C ASP A 59 -17.33 22.33 -3.40
N ASN A 60 -16.56 21.40 -2.81
CA ASN A 60 -17.10 20.26 -2.09
C ASN A 60 -17.48 20.63 -0.66
N SER A 61 -18.37 19.83 -0.05
CA SER A 61 -18.72 19.96 1.37
C SER A 61 -17.48 19.89 2.27
N MET A 62 -17.55 20.52 3.46
CA MET A 62 -16.44 20.51 4.43
C MET A 62 -16.00 19.08 4.79
N TYR A 63 -16.94 18.14 4.93
CA TYR A 63 -16.65 16.73 5.24
C TYR A 63 -15.85 16.05 4.12
N THR A 64 -16.26 16.24 2.87
CA THR A 64 -15.56 15.70 1.70
C THR A 64 -14.14 16.27 1.57
N LYS A 65 -13.94 17.56 1.91
CA LYS A 65 -12.61 18.18 1.94
C LYS A 65 -11.73 17.61 3.04
N LEU A 66 -12.28 17.32 4.21
CA LEU A 66 -11.54 16.67 5.31
C LEU A 66 -11.09 15.26 4.92
N ASP A 67 -11.96 14.46 4.31
CA ASP A 67 -11.61 13.12 3.81
C ASP A 67 -10.51 13.19 2.74
N ALA A 68 -10.59 14.17 1.82
CA ALA A 68 -9.56 14.40 0.82
C ALA A 68 -8.20 14.80 1.42
N ILE A 69 -8.18 15.63 2.47
CA ILE A 69 -6.96 15.99 3.21
C ILE A 69 -6.39 14.76 3.94
N MET A 70 -7.24 13.93 4.54
CA MET A 70 -6.79 12.68 5.15
C MET A 70 -6.12 11.76 4.12
N LEU A 71 -6.73 11.59 2.95
CA LEU A 71 -6.15 10.81 1.85
C LEU A 71 -4.86 11.44 1.31
N LEU A 72 -4.78 12.77 1.25
CA LEU A 72 -3.59 13.51 0.82
C LEU A 72 -2.40 13.28 1.75
N THR A 73 -2.62 13.39 3.07
CA THR A 73 -1.57 13.12 4.06
C THR A 73 -1.13 11.66 4.03
N CYS A 74 -2.07 10.72 3.89
CA CYS A 74 -1.79 9.29 3.74
C CYS A 74 -0.92 9.01 2.49
N ASN A 75 -1.27 9.61 1.35
CA ASN A 75 -0.56 9.46 0.09
C ASN A 75 0.85 10.08 0.16
N LEU A 76 0.99 11.28 0.75
CA LEU A 76 2.30 11.91 0.97
C LEU A 76 3.24 10.99 1.76
N VAL A 77 2.75 10.39 2.86
CA VAL A 77 3.56 9.45 3.65
C VAL A 77 3.97 8.23 2.83
N SER A 78 3.08 7.70 1.98
CA SER A 78 3.38 6.57 1.10
C SER A 78 4.44 6.91 0.05
N VAL A 79 4.36 8.08 -0.59
CA VAL A 79 5.37 8.53 -1.56
C VAL A 79 6.73 8.71 -0.87
N LEU A 80 6.77 9.35 0.31
CA LEU A 80 8.00 9.51 1.10
C LEU A 80 8.61 8.15 1.47
N LYS A 81 7.79 7.19 1.91
CA LYS A 81 8.25 5.83 2.23
C LYS A 81 8.82 5.11 1.00
N LEU A 82 8.18 5.27 -0.16
CA LEU A 82 8.65 4.69 -1.41
C LEU A 82 9.99 5.29 -1.84
N LEU A 83 10.17 6.61 -1.68
CA LEU A 83 11.44 7.29 -1.93
C LEU A 83 12.53 6.80 -0.98
N PHE A 84 12.24 6.69 0.31
CA PHE A 84 13.21 6.15 1.28
C PHE A 84 13.60 4.70 0.98
N TYR A 85 12.68 3.87 0.50
CA TYR A 85 13.02 2.52 0.09
C TYR A 85 14.08 2.52 -1.03
N HIS A 86 13.97 3.42 -2.01
CA HIS A 86 14.95 3.53 -3.09
C HIS A 86 16.28 4.11 -2.61
N LEU A 87 16.24 5.15 -1.77
CA LEU A 87 17.45 5.78 -1.22
C LEU A 87 18.25 4.83 -0.31
N TYR A 88 17.58 4.00 0.47
CA TYR A 88 18.20 3.06 1.41
C TYR A 88 18.13 1.61 0.92
N ALA A 89 17.97 1.40 -0.39
CA ALA A 89 17.80 0.07 -0.97
C ALA A 89 18.94 -0.88 -0.59
N ASP A 90 20.19 -0.44 -0.71
CA ASP A 90 21.37 -1.27 -0.41
C ASP A 90 21.39 -1.71 1.06
N ASN A 91 21.11 -0.79 1.98
CA ASN A 91 21.05 -1.09 3.42
C ASN A 91 19.91 -2.07 3.75
N LEU A 92 18.77 -1.93 3.06
CA LEU A 92 17.63 -2.84 3.21
C LEU A 92 17.96 -4.23 2.70
N ILE A 93 18.52 -4.33 1.49
CA ILE A 93 18.94 -5.60 0.89
C ILE A 93 19.94 -6.30 1.81
N HIS A 94 20.96 -5.59 2.30
CA HIS A 94 21.95 -6.14 3.23
C HIS A 94 21.29 -6.73 4.49
N ASN A 95 20.35 -6.02 5.10
CA ASN A 95 19.63 -6.52 6.29
C ASN A 95 18.79 -7.75 5.98
N PHE A 96 18.13 -7.80 4.83
CA PHE A 96 17.34 -8.96 4.41
C PHE A 96 18.23 -10.15 4.07
N SER A 97 19.38 -9.94 3.44
CA SER A 97 20.37 -10.99 3.17
C SER A 97 20.93 -11.55 4.47
N SER A 98 21.32 -10.70 5.42
CA SER A 98 21.77 -11.12 6.75
C SER A 98 20.70 -11.94 7.47
N ALA A 99 19.42 -11.52 7.39
CA ALA A 99 18.33 -12.29 7.97
C ALA A 99 18.19 -13.67 7.30
N VAL A 100 18.31 -13.76 5.97
CA VAL A 100 18.30 -15.05 5.26
C VAL A 100 19.46 -15.94 5.70
N ASP A 101 20.65 -15.38 5.87
CA ASP A 101 21.82 -16.11 6.34
C ASP A 101 21.62 -16.64 7.77
N ASP A 102 20.98 -15.87 8.67
CA ASP A 102 20.58 -16.34 10.00
C ASP A 102 19.61 -17.53 9.92
N TYR A 103 18.70 -17.56 8.94
CA TYR A 103 17.81 -18.71 8.70
C TYR A 103 18.55 -19.93 8.17
N LEU A 104 19.62 -19.75 7.39
CA LEU A 104 20.43 -20.83 6.86
C LEU A 104 21.38 -21.41 7.92
N ALA A 105 21.83 -20.61 8.87
CA ALA A 105 22.73 -21.01 9.95
C ALA A 105 22.05 -21.82 11.08
N ILE A 106 20.75 -22.12 10.99
CA ILE A 106 20.03 -22.88 12.02
C ILE A 106 20.48 -24.35 12.03
N ASP A 107 21.17 -24.73 13.09
CA ASP A 107 21.70 -26.08 13.35
C ASP A 107 20.77 -26.96 14.21
N THR A 108 19.91 -26.36 15.03
CA THR A 108 19.18 -27.04 16.11
C THR A 108 17.67 -26.81 16.03
N GLU A 109 16.88 -27.83 16.39
CA GLU A 109 15.41 -27.73 16.38
C GLU A 109 14.88 -26.67 17.35
N LYS A 110 15.54 -26.47 18.50
CA LYS A 110 15.17 -25.41 19.46
C LYS A 110 15.27 -24.02 18.83
N LYS A 111 16.38 -23.72 18.14
CA LYS A 111 16.56 -22.44 17.42
C LYS A 111 15.54 -22.29 16.30
N ARG A 112 15.26 -23.37 15.55
CA ARG A 112 14.22 -23.39 14.51
C ARG A 112 12.83 -23.06 15.06
N ALA A 113 12.45 -23.63 16.20
CA ALA A 113 11.16 -23.38 16.84
C ALA A 113 11.02 -21.92 17.30
N ILE A 114 12.06 -21.35 17.90
CA ILE A 114 12.10 -19.94 18.31
C ILE A 114 11.93 -19.02 17.09
N MET A 115 12.70 -19.26 16.03
CA MET A 115 12.65 -18.49 14.80
C MET A 115 11.26 -18.55 14.13
N ARG A 116 10.65 -19.74 14.04
CA ARG A 116 9.28 -19.92 13.51
C ARG A 116 8.24 -19.18 14.34
N ARG A 117 8.35 -19.19 15.67
CA ARG A 117 7.46 -18.44 16.56
C ARG A 117 7.55 -16.94 16.28
N HIS A 118 8.75 -16.41 16.07
CA HIS A 118 8.92 -14.99 15.74
C HIS A 118 8.39 -14.64 14.35
N ALA A 119 8.60 -15.51 13.35
CA ALA A 119 8.03 -15.36 12.02
C ALA A 119 6.48 -15.36 12.06
N PHE A 120 5.89 -16.26 12.85
CA PHE A 120 4.45 -16.32 13.06
C PHE A 120 3.90 -15.04 13.71
N LEU A 121 4.55 -14.54 14.77
CA LEU A 121 4.18 -13.26 15.37
C LEU A 121 4.28 -12.09 14.39
N GLY A 122 5.33 -12.06 13.56
CA GLY A 122 5.48 -11.06 12.49
C GLY A 122 4.32 -11.11 11.48
N LYS A 123 3.88 -12.31 11.10
CA LYS A 123 2.71 -12.50 10.23
C LYS A 123 1.43 -11.99 10.88
N ILE A 124 1.17 -12.32 12.15
CA ILE A 124 -0.02 -11.84 12.86
C ILE A 124 -0.06 -10.31 12.87
N ILE A 125 1.04 -9.66 13.21
CA ILE A 125 1.13 -8.19 13.21
C ILE A 125 0.85 -7.66 11.81
N CYS A 126 1.46 -8.25 10.78
CA CYS A 126 1.22 -7.87 9.39
C CYS A 126 -0.25 -8.00 8.97
N TYR A 127 -0.90 -9.12 9.27
CA TYR A 127 -2.31 -9.30 8.97
C TYR A 127 -3.18 -8.26 9.67
N ASN A 128 -2.93 -8.00 10.96
CA ASN A 128 -3.70 -7.01 11.72
C ASN A 128 -3.51 -5.57 11.22
N VAL A 129 -2.42 -5.26 10.52
CA VAL A 129 -2.19 -3.93 9.95
C VAL A 129 -2.74 -3.82 8.52
N VAL A 130 -2.50 -4.83 7.68
CA VAL A 130 -2.91 -4.82 6.26
C VAL A 130 -4.42 -5.02 6.11
N PHE A 131 -5.02 -5.90 6.90
CA PHE A 131 -6.44 -6.22 6.82
C PHE A 131 -7.34 -4.97 7.01
N PRO A 132 -7.25 -4.20 8.11
CA PRO A 132 -8.10 -3.02 8.28
C PRO A 132 -7.80 -1.93 7.24
N ALA A 133 -6.56 -1.80 6.76
CA ALA A 133 -6.23 -0.85 5.70
C ALA A 133 -6.95 -1.18 4.38
N TYR A 134 -7.03 -2.46 4.03
CA TYR A 134 -7.74 -2.92 2.83
C TYR A 134 -9.26 -2.79 2.99
N VAL A 135 -9.79 -3.13 4.18
CA VAL A 135 -11.22 -2.93 4.49
C VAL A 135 -11.58 -1.45 4.40
N ALA A 136 -10.79 -0.55 4.99
CA ALA A 136 -11.01 0.89 4.87
C ALA A 136 -10.99 1.35 3.41
N SER A 137 -10.04 0.85 2.61
CA SER A 137 -9.95 1.16 1.17
C SER A 137 -11.20 0.71 0.41
N THR A 138 -11.76 -0.47 0.73
CA THR A 138 -13.01 -0.95 0.13
C THR A 138 -14.23 -0.12 0.55
N ILE A 139 -14.28 0.35 1.81
CA ILE A 139 -15.36 1.22 2.28
C ILE A 139 -15.34 2.55 1.53
N PHE A 140 -14.17 3.17 1.36
CA PHE A 140 -14.03 4.40 0.56
C PHE A 140 -14.51 4.23 -0.88
N MET A 141 -14.33 3.04 -1.47
CA MET A 141 -14.83 2.73 -2.81
C MET A 141 -16.37 2.59 -2.85
N ILE A 142 -16.96 1.96 -1.85
CA ILE A 142 -18.39 1.62 -1.83
C ILE A 142 -19.24 2.81 -1.36
N MET A 143 -18.70 3.68 -0.50
CA MET A 143 -19.45 4.78 0.11
C MET A 143 -20.15 5.68 -0.93
N PRO A 144 -19.49 6.13 -2.01
CA PRO A 144 -20.15 6.99 -2.99
C PRO A 144 -21.21 6.25 -3.83
N LEU A 145 -21.07 4.93 -4.02
CA LEU A 145 -22.09 4.10 -4.67
C LEU A 145 -23.38 4.04 -3.82
N ILE A 146 -23.26 3.92 -2.49
CA ILE A 146 -24.42 3.87 -1.60
C ILE A 146 -25.12 5.24 -1.55
N THR A 147 -24.37 6.32 -1.32
CA THR A 147 -24.92 7.69 -1.24
C THR A 147 -25.55 8.14 -2.57
N SER A 148 -25.07 7.61 -3.70
CA SER A 148 -25.66 7.91 -5.00
C SER A 148 -27.07 7.33 -5.18
N ASN A 149 -27.35 6.16 -4.62
CA ASN A 149 -28.65 5.48 -4.73
C ASN A 149 -29.73 6.13 -3.86
N GLU A 150 -29.38 6.63 -2.66
CA GLU A 150 -30.35 7.32 -1.80
C GLU A 150 -30.80 8.66 -2.41
N SER A 151 -29.90 9.36 -3.11
CA SER A 151 -30.21 10.61 -3.81
C SER A 151 -30.84 10.42 -5.19
N ALA A 152 -30.77 9.21 -5.77
CA ALA A 152 -31.43 8.85 -7.03
C ALA A 152 -32.96 8.87 -6.92
N GLN A 153 -33.53 8.79 -5.71
CA GLN A 153 -34.97 8.90 -5.50
C GLN A 153 -35.53 10.32 -5.67
N VAL A 154 -34.69 11.37 -5.75
CA VAL A 154 -35.16 12.77 -5.70
C VAL A 154 -34.88 13.61 -6.95
N ASN A 155 -33.91 13.30 -7.83
CA ASN A 155 -33.74 14.13 -9.05
C ASN A 155 -32.91 13.46 -10.16
N ILE A 156 -33.58 12.87 -11.16
CA ILE A 156 -32.94 12.03 -12.21
C ILE A 156 -32.40 12.87 -13.39
N SER A 157 -32.67 14.17 -13.47
CA SER A 157 -32.40 14.96 -14.70
C SER A 157 -31.06 15.72 -14.74
N ILE A 158 -30.35 15.88 -13.61
CA ILE A 158 -29.16 16.78 -13.54
C ILE A 158 -28.06 16.20 -12.64
N LYS A 159 -27.67 14.93 -12.81
CA LYS A 159 -26.59 14.36 -11.98
C LYS A 159 -25.35 14.07 -12.81
N ASN A 160 -24.24 14.73 -12.47
CA ASN A 160 -22.95 14.48 -13.10
C ASN A 160 -22.44 13.10 -12.64
N PRO A 161 -22.14 12.15 -13.54
CA PRO A 161 -21.63 10.83 -13.15
C PRO A 161 -20.34 10.85 -12.30
N ALA A 162 -19.63 11.98 -12.25
CA ALA A 162 -18.50 12.22 -11.34
C ALA A 162 -18.86 12.20 -9.84
N GLU A 163 -20.13 12.39 -9.47
CA GLU A 163 -20.61 12.36 -8.07
C GLU A 163 -20.54 10.98 -7.42
N ASN A 164 -20.51 9.92 -8.23
CA ASN A 164 -20.57 8.54 -7.74
C ASN A 164 -19.19 7.90 -7.60
N LEU A 165 -18.13 8.69 -7.73
CA LEU A 165 -16.76 8.21 -7.73
C LEU A 165 -16.24 8.03 -6.29
N ALA A 166 -15.51 6.94 -6.06
CA ALA A 166 -14.83 6.60 -4.79
C ALA A 166 -13.96 7.72 -4.21
N PHE A 167 -13.45 8.57 -5.10
CA PHE A 167 -12.55 9.66 -4.78
C PHE A 167 -13.17 10.97 -5.22
N PRO A 168 -13.03 12.04 -4.44
CA PRO A 168 -13.48 13.35 -4.87
C PRO A 168 -12.60 13.78 -6.06
N MET A 169 -13.13 13.64 -7.27
CA MET A 169 -12.59 14.19 -8.52
C MET A 169 -13.67 15.00 -9.23
N MET A 170 -14.61 15.53 -8.45
CA MET A 170 -15.79 16.25 -8.92
C MET A 170 -15.40 17.48 -9.71
N TRP A 171 -14.33 18.17 -9.29
CA TRP A 171 -13.82 19.33 -9.99
C TRP A 171 -13.00 18.92 -11.22
N THR A 172 -12.08 17.95 -11.05
CA THR A 172 -11.15 17.55 -12.12
C THR A 172 -11.84 16.93 -13.33
N LEU A 173 -12.94 16.20 -13.13
CA LEU A 173 -13.72 15.57 -14.19
C LEU A 173 -14.95 16.38 -14.61
N ARG A 174 -15.18 17.58 -14.04
CA ARG A 174 -16.40 18.37 -14.26
C ARG A 174 -16.60 18.72 -15.73
N ASP A 175 -15.54 19.13 -16.40
CA ASP A 175 -15.60 19.70 -17.75
C ASP A 175 -15.34 18.66 -18.85
N PHE A 176 -15.00 17.42 -18.48
CA PHE A 176 -14.81 16.34 -19.44
C PHE A 176 -16.14 15.62 -19.68
N HIS A 177 -16.62 15.62 -20.92
CA HIS A 177 -17.74 14.78 -21.34
C HIS A 177 -17.31 13.31 -21.42
N ILE A 178 -17.28 12.63 -20.27
CA ILE A 178 -16.81 11.25 -20.13
C ILE A 178 -17.99 10.28 -20.28
N SER A 179 -17.77 9.21 -21.05
CA SER A 179 -18.77 8.14 -21.19
C SER A 179 -18.90 7.31 -19.92
N GLN A 180 -20.07 6.72 -19.67
CA GLN A 180 -20.32 5.91 -18.46
C GLN A 180 -19.37 4.70 -18.33
N ASN A 181 -18.94 4.11 -19.45
CA ASN A 181 -17.98 3.00 -19.45
C ASN A 181 -16.58 3.46 -18.99
N SER A 182 -16.17 4.67 -19.39
CA SER A 182 -14.90 5.26 -18.98
C SER A 182 -14.86 5.56 -17.47
N TYR A 183 -15.99 5.96 -16.87
CA TYR A 183 -16.08 6.16 -15.41
C TYR A 183 -15.83 4.87 -14.62
N ILE A 184 -16.32 3.72 -15.09
CA ILE A 184 -16.06 2.42 -14.45
C ILE A 184 -14.55 2.13 -14.42
N TRP A 185 -13.87 2.33 -15.55
CA TRP A 185 -12.41 2.16 -15.64
C TRP A 185 -11.65 3.10 -14.71
N ILE A 186 -12.04 4.38 -14.66
CA ILE A 186 -11.43 5.36 -13.76
C ILE A 186 -11.60 4.92 -12.30
N SER A 187 -12.79 4.50 -11.89
CA SER A 187 -13.06 4.00 -10.54
C SER A 187 -12.24 2.76 -10.19
N ILE A 188 -12.05 1.83 -11.14
CA ILE A 188 -11.19 0.65 -10.95
C ILE A 188 -9.73 1.08 -10.74
N VAL A 189 -9.22 2.00 -11.57
CA VAL A 189 -7.84 2.51 -11.43
C VAL A 189 -7.65 3.19 -10.08
N GLN A 190 -8.60 4.02 -9.64
CA GLN A 190 -8.54 4.67 -8.32
C GLN A 190 -8.52 3.67 -7.18
N TYR A 191 -9.35 2.63 -7.25
CA TYR A 191 -9.35 1.56 -6.26
C TYR A 191 -7.98 0.87 -6.17
N ILE A 192 -7.38 0.57 -7.32
CA ILE A 192 -6.03 -0.03 -7.37
C ILE A 192 -5.00 0.93 -6.73
N LEU A 193 -5.06 2.23 -7.02
CA LEU A 193 -4.17 3.23 -6.43
C LEU A 193 -4.35 3.35 -4.91
N LEU A 194 -5.58 3.28 -4.40
CA LEU A 194 -5.87 3.30 -2.98
C LEU A 194 -5.33 2.05 -2.27
N MET A 195 -5.46 0.89 -2.89
CA MET A 195 -4.88 -0.35 -2.40
C MET A 195 -3.35 -0.28 -2.37
N LEU A 196 -2.72 0.23 -3.44
CA LEU A 196 -1.27 0.44 -3.50
C LEU A 196 -0.79 1.45 -2.44
N ASN A 197 -1.52 2.53 -2.21
CA ASN A 197 -1.24 3.51 -1.17
C ASN A 197 -1.26 2.85 0.22
N SER A 198 -2.30 2.05 0.51
CA SER A 198 -2.40 1.26 1.74
C SER A 198 -1.24 0.26 1.89
N SER A 199 -0.87 -0.45 0.81
CA SER A 199 0.28 -1.37 0.81
C SER A 199 1.61 -0.65 1.08
N CYS A 200 1.83 0.53 0.50
CA CYS A 200 3.04 1.35 0.73
C CYS A 200 3.12 1.79 2.20
N ASN A 201 1.99 2.18 2.77
CA ASN A 201 1.95 2.63 4.15
C ASN A 201 2.19 1.51 5.16
N CYS A 202 1.63 0.32 4.90
CA CYS A 202 1.78 -0.86 5.76
C CYS A 202 3.12 -1.56 5.56
N GLY A 203 3.60 -1.67 4.32
CA GLY A 203 4.77 -2.45 3.94
C GLY A 203 6.06 -2.02 4.66
N ASN A 204 6.24 -0.73 4.88
CA ASN A 204 7.47 -0.21 5.51
C ASN A 204 7.50 -0.39 7.04
N LYS A 205 6.33 -0.48 7.69
CA LYS A 205 6.25 -0.70 9.15
C LYS A 205 6.73 -2.11 9.52
N LEU A 206 6.49 -3.06 8.62
CA LEU A 206 6.95 -4.45 8.71
C LEU A 206 8.48 -4.57 8.61
N ILE A 207 9.09 -3.75 7.76
CA ILE A 207 10.55 -3.72 7.54
C ILE A 207 11.28 -3.23 8.80
N ILE A 208 10.74 -2.23 9.49
CA ILE A 208 11.33 -1.69 10.73
C ILE A 208 11.23 -2.71 11.88
N ASP A 209 10.14 -3.47 11.97
CA ASP A 209 9.96 -4.49 13.01
C ASP A 209 10.90 -5.70 12.83
N ILE A 210 11.22 -6.09 11.59
CA ILE A 210 12.24 -7.13 11.31
C ILE A 210 13.61 -6.69 11.84
N LYS A 211 14.01 -5.43 11.63
CA LYS A 211 15.30 -4.89 12.11
C LYS A 211 15.36 -4.89 13.64
N LYS A 212 14.28 -4.48 14.31
CA LYS A 212 14.22 -4.45 15.77
C LYS A 212 14.38 -5.87 16.34
N LYS A 213 13.74 -6.88 15.75
CA LYS A 213 13.80 -8.27 16.21
C LYS A 213 15.11 -9.00 15.93
N SER A 214 15.75 -8.76 14.79
CA SER A 214 17.05 -9.37 14.46
C SER A 214 18.16 -8.90 15.42
N VAL A 215 18.17 -7.61 15.81
CA VAL A 215 19.07 -7.08 16.84
C VAL A 215 18.82 -7.71 18.22
N TYR A 216 17.57 -7.97 18.60
CA TYR A 216 17.25 -8.69 19.84
C TYR A 216 17.69 -10.15 19.81
N LEU A 217 17.69 -10.81 18.64
CA LEU A 217 18.18 -12.18 18.48
C LEU A 217 19.69 -12.27 18.71
N LEU A 218 20.46 -11.29 18.21
CA LEU A 218 21.90 -11.19 18.46
C LEU A 218 22.22 -10.92 19.94
N LEU A 219 21.37 -10.19 20.66
CA LEU A 219 21.55 -9.90 22.09
C LEU A 219 21.10 -11.03 23.03
N LEU A 220 20.24 -11.95 22.57
CA LEU A 220 19.78 -13.10 23.35
C LEU A 220 20.59 -14.37 23.09
N LEU A 221 21.43 -14.36 22.06
CA LEU A 221 22.32 -15.47 21.68
C LEU A 221 23.79 -15.24 22.08
N ASN A 222 24.09 -14.12 22.74
CA ASN A 222 25.35 -13.82 23.42
C ASN A 222 25.12 -13.77 24.93
#